data_AF-A0A158CE10-F1
#
_entry.id   AF-A0A158CE10-F1
#
_cell.length_a   1.000
_cell.length_b   1.000
_cell.length_c   1.000
_cell.angle_alpha   90.00
_cell.angle_beta   90.00
_cell.angle_gamma   90.00
#
_symmetry.space_group_name_H-M   'P 1'
#
loop_
_entity.id
_entity.type
_entity.pdbx_description
1 polymer ?
#
loop_
_entity_poly.entity_id
_entity_poly.type
_entity_poly.pdbx_seq_one_letter_code
_entity_poly.pdbx_strand_id
1 'polypeptide(L)'
;MNMKLRAISILAMTAIAASAGSAFAQTDSLAKTAEQVTMAENPIHLQSTIVGIDSANRVLMLRDQSGDVMLPVVKEVKNFDKFKVGDVVDVYYKNALLMDISKATGDKTDRARVDTTTVAPASGANVVAGFDAMRKVEILATVVSIDAAKRTITLRGPQNTVKLDIVKNVDVSKLKKGDNVHAVFVSALAVQVSQPAATASN
;
A
#
# COMPACT_ATOMS: atom_id res chain seq x y z
N MET A 1 55.98 49.79 24.72
CA MET A 1 55.62 50.18 23.34
C MET A 1 55.89 49.00 22.43
N ASN A 2 54.93 48.67 21.57
CA ASN A 2 54.61 47.30 21.18
C ASN A 2 55.58 46.66 20.19
N MET A 3 55.97 45.41 20.49
CA MET A 3 56.77 44.53 19.64
C MET A 3 55.83 43.60 18.86
N LYS A 4 55.87 43.63 17.52
CA LYS A 4 55.17 42.67 16.65
C LYS A 4 56.19 41.74 16.01
N LEU A 5 56.15 40.46 16.38
CA LEU A 5 56.58 39.34 15.56
C LEU A 5 56.02 38.06 16.18
N ARG A 6 55.29 37.27 15.40
CA ARG A 6 55.41 35.80 15.35
C ARG A 6 54.46 35.20 14.30
N ALA A 7 55.05 34.37 13.46
CA ALA A 7 54.37 33.37 12.66
C ALA A 7 53.80 32.24 13.54
N ILE A 8 52.81 31.50 13.04
CA ILE A 8 52.76 30.02 12.97
C ILE A 8 51.34 29.54 12.55
N SER A 9 51.37 28.53 11.69
CA SER A 9 50.35 27.68 11.06
C SER A 9 49.19 27.14 11.94
N ILE A 10 48.08 26.71 11.30
CA ILE A 10 47.46 25.35 11.33
C ILE A 10 45.99 25.38 10.83
N LEU A 11 45.73 24.59 9.77
CA LEU A 11 44.64 23.63 9.53
C LEU A 11 43.25 23.82 10.21
N ALA A 12 42.15 23.81 9.43
CA ALA A 12 41.08 22.80 9.49
C ALA A 12 39.78 23.21 8.76
N MET A 13 39.21 22.23 8.02
CA MET A 13 37.78 21.91 7.85
C MET A 13 36.85 22.98 7.23
N THR A 14 36.04 22.70 6.21
CA THR A 14 35.05 21.62 6.24
C THR A 14 34.60 21.30 4.81
N ALA A 15 34.62 20.01 4.44
CA ALA A 15 33.99 19.50 3.24
C ALA A 15 32.47 19.45 3.46
N ILE A 16 31.70 20.14 2.63
CA ILE A 16 30.24 19.97 2.56
C ILE A 16 29.99 18.70 1.74
N ALA A 17 29.82 17.57 2.42
CA ALA A 17 29.31 16.36 1.81
C ALA A 17 27.80 16.53 1.59
N ALA A 18 27.41 16.74 0.34
CA ALA A 18 26.00 16.68 -0.07
C ALA A 18 25.55 15.21 -0.04
N SER A 19 24.90 14.78 1.04
CA SER A 19 24.20 13.49 1.11
C SER A 19 22.87 13.57 0.36
N ALA A 20 22.92 13.55 -0.97
CA ALA A 20 21.76 13.31 -1.83
C ALA A 20 21.62 11.79 -2.06
N GLY A 21 21.24 11.05 -1.01
CA GLY A 21 21.17 9.59 -1.07
C GLY A 21 20.20 9.03 -0.05
N SER A 22 18.92 9.38 -0.12
CA SER A 22 17.92 8.87 0.83
C SER A 22 16.53 8.62 0.26
N ALA A 23 16.32 8.73 -1.06
CA ALA A 23 15.01 8.44 -1.66
C ALA A 23 14.88 6.99 -2.16
N PHE A 24 15.98 6.34 -2.58
CA PHE A 24 15.93 5.00 -3.17
C PHE A 24 15.95 3.86 -2.13
N ALA A 25 16.64 4.04 -1.00
CA ALA A 25 16.80 3.00 0.02
C ALA A 25 15.52 2.71 0.82
N GLN A 26 14.61 3.70 0.94
CA GLN A 26 13.39 3.55 1.73
C GLN A 26 12.29 2.78 0.97
N THR A 27 12.28 2.83 -0.36
CA THR A 27 11.33 2.07 -1.20
C THR A 27 11.67 0.59 -1.29
N ASP A 28 12.95 0.22 -1.43
CA ASP A 28 13.36 -1.19 -1.50
C ASP A 28 13.09 -1.96 -0.19
N SER A 29 13.23 -1.31 0.97
CA SER A 29 12.97 -1.94 2.27
C SER A 29 11.48 -2.17 2.54
N LEU A 30 10.62 -1.25 2.11
CA LEU A 30 9.15 -1.38 2.17
C LEU A 30 8.66 -2.50 1.25
N ALA A 31 9.12 -2.51 0.00
CA ALA A 31 8.79 -3.54 -0.99
C ALA A 31 9.11 -4.95 -0.44
N LYS A 32 10.34 -5.12 0.04
CA LYS A 32 10.84 -6.41 0.55
C LYS A 32 10.10 -6.86 1.80
N THR A 33 9.73 -5.92 2.68
CA THR A 33 8.91 -6.23 3.86
C THR A 33 7.52 -6.69 3.44
N ALA A 34 6.89 -5.99 2.50
CA ALA A 34 5.57 -6.36 1.99
C ALA A 34 5.61 -7.72 1.29
N GLU A 35 6.62 -8.01 0.47
CA GLU A 35 6.83 -9.33 -0.13
C GLU A 35 6.94 -10.42 0.94
N GLN A 36 7.80 -10.24 1.95
CA GLN A 36 8.02 -11.23 3.01
C GLN A 36 6.76 -11.51 3.84
N VAL A 37 6.05 -10.46 4.26
CA VAL A 37 4.80 -10.59 5.03
C VAL A 37 3.74 -11.27 4.16
N THR A 38 3.58 -10.80 2.93
CA THR A 38 2.62 -11.38 1.99
C THR A 38 2.93 -12.86 1.75
N MET A 39 4.19 -13.26 1.52
CA MET A 39 4.56 -14.67 1.34
C MET A 39 4.23 -15.55 2.55
N ALA A 40 4.39 -15.02 3.77
CA ALA A 40 4.14 -15.76 5.00
C ALA A 40 2.64 -15.98 5.30
N GLU A 41 1.76 -15.15 4.72
CA GLU A 41 0.32 -15.26 4.96
C GLU A 41 -0.37 -16.19 3.95
N ASN A 42 -1.30 -16.99 4.46
CA ASN A 42 -2.19 -17.79 3.64
C ASN A 42 -3.20 -16.87 2.94
N PRO A 43 -3.48 -17.09 1.65
CA PRO A 43 -4.47 -16.29 0.95
C PRO A 43 -5.88 -16.53 1.51
N ILE A 44 -6.68 -15.48 1.51
CA ILE A 44 -8.07 -15.49 1.93
C ILE A 44 -8.94 -15.79 0.70
N HIS A 45 -9.88 -16.72 0.87
CA HIS A 45 -10.87 -17.03 -0.15
C HIS A 45 -12.08 -16.11 -0.02
N LEU A 46 -12.51 -15.54 -1.14
CA LEU A 46 -13.72 -14.74 -1.26
C LEU A 46 -14.39 -15.02 -2.60
N GLN A 47 -15.70 -15.19 -2.59
CA GLN A 47 -16.52 -15.17 -3.79
C GLN A 47 -17.01 -13.75 -4.03
N SER A 48 -16.84 -13.20 -5.23
CA SER A 48 -17.24 -11.82 -5.54
C SER A 48 -17.68 -11.68 -6.99
N THR A 49 -18.42 -10.61 -7.28
CA THR A 49 -18.83 -10.28 -8.65
C THR A 49 -17.89 -9.26 -9.24
N ILE A 50 -17.43 -9.48 -10.47
CA ILE A 50 -16.63 -8.50 -11.21
C ILE A 50 -17.55 -7.36 -11.65
N VAL A 51 -17.24 -6.15 -11.21
CA VAL A 51 -18.00 -4.93 -11.55
C VAL A 51 -17.21 -3.99 -12.47
N GLY A 52 -15.92 -4.25 -12.63
CA GLY A 52 -15.04 -3.52 -13.55
C GLY A 52 -13.77 -4.32 -13.80
N ILE A 53 -13.17 -4.11 -14.97
CA ILE A 53 -11.90 -4.72 -15.36
C ILE A 53 -11.03 -3.64 -15.98
N ASP A 54 -9.84 -3.43 -15.40
CA ASP A 54 -8.78 -2.67 -16.02
C ASP A 54 -7.74 -3.65 -16.57
N SER A 55 -7.87 -3.96 -17.86
CA SER A 55 -6.97 -4.91 -18.53
C SER A 55 -5.56 -4.36 -18.73
N ALA A 56 -5.40 -3.04 -18.85
CA ALA A 56 -4.10 -2.42 -19.06
C ALA A 56 -3.22 -2.57 -17.82
N ASN A 57 -3.82 -2.42 -16.63
CA ASN A 57 -3.12 -2.55 -15.36
C ASN A 57 -3.30 -3.92 -14.67
N ARG A 58 -4.05 -4.85 -15.29
CA ARG A 58 -4.46 -6.14 -14.72
C ARG A 58 -5.08 -6.01 -13.33
N VAL A 59 -6.09 -5.14 -13.21
CA VAL A 59 -6.82 -4.90 -11.96
C VAL A 59 -8.28 -5.32 -12.14
N LEU A 60 -8.82 -6.10 -11.21
CA LEU A 60 -10.26 -6.38 -11.12
C LEU A 60 -10.89 -5.45 -10.09
N MET A 61 -12.04 -4.88 -10.44
CA MET A 61 -12.93 -4.27 -9.46
C MET A 61 -13.98 -5.31 -9.08
N LEU A 62 -13.96 -5.72 -7.82
CA LEU A 62 -14.81 -6.77 -7.28
C LEU A 62 -15.79 -6.15 -6.30
N ARG A 63 -17.04 -6.60 -6.33
CA ARG A 63 -18.05 -6.22 -5.35
C ARG A 63 -18.30 -7.34 -4.36
N ASP A 64 -18.17 -7.00 -3.08
CA ASP A 64 -18.50 -7.86 -1.94
C ASP A 64 -19.58 -7.20 -1.05
N GLN A 65 -19.85 -7.79 0.11
CA GLN A 65 -20.82 -7.26 1.08
C GLN A 65 -20.38 -5.94 1.73
N SER A 66 -19.09 -5.61 1.67
CA SER A 66 -18.47 -4.42 2.27
C SER A 66 -18.35 -3.26 1.27
N GLY A 67 -18.42 -3.55 -0.04
CA GLY A 67 -18.40 -2.56 -1.12
C GLY A 67 -17.54 -3.01 -2.31
N ASP A 68 -17.04 -2.03 -3.05
CA ASP A 68 -16.15 -2.26 -4.18
C ASP A 68 -14.69 -2.27 -3.73
N VAL A 69 -13.95 -3.30 -4.14
CA VAL A 69 -12.52 -3.44 -3.90
C VAL A 69 -11.78 -3.54 -5.22
N MET A 70 -10.67 -2.81 -5.34
CA MET A 70 -9.78 -2.88 -6.48
C MET A 70 -8.64 -3.83 -6.15
N LEU A 71 -8.48 -4.87 -6.97
CA LEU A 71 -7.56 -5.96 -6.71
C LEU A 71 -6.65 -6.20 -7.91
N PRO A 72 -5.37 -5.77 -7.85
CA PRO A 72 -4.35 -6.18 -8.79
C PRO A 72 -4.20 -7.70 -8.83
N VAL A 73 -4.09 -8.24 -10.03
CA VAL A 73 -4.01 -9.68 -10.27
C VAL A 73 -2.62 -10.06 -10.76
N VAL A 74 -2.01 -11.05 -10.11
CA VAL A 74 -0.68 -11.53 -10.48
C VAL A 74 -0.65 -12.13 -11.89
N LYS A 75 0.53 -12.18 -12.50
CA LYS A 75 0.69 -12.70 -13.87
C LYS A 75 0.48 -14.20 -13.96
N GLU A 76 0.66 -14.90 -12.85
CA GLU A 76 0.47 -16.35 -12.70
C GLU A 76 -1.02 -16.73 -12.83
N VAL A 77 -1.95 -15.79 -12.61
CA VAL A 77 -3.36 -15.99 -12.93
C VAL A 77 -3.54 -15.98 -14.44
N LYS A 78 -3.59 -17.20 -14.98
CA LYS A 78 -3.93 -17.46 -16.39
C LYS A 78 -5.38 -17.09 -16.65
N ASN A 79 -5.71 -16.84 -17.91
CA ASN A 79 -7.08 -16.52 -18.36
C ASN A 79 -7.66 -15.21 -17.81
N PHE A 80 -6.84 -14.29 -17.30
CA PHE A 80 -7.31 -12.96 -16.89
C PHE A 80 -8.16 -12.28 -17.99
N ASP A 81 -7.74 -12.41 -19.25
CA ASP A 81 -8.42 -11.80 -20.40
C ASP A 81 -9.78 -12.43 -20.74
N LYS A 82 -10.11 -13.57 -20.11
CA LYS A 82 -11.40 -14.24 -20.34
C LYS A 82 -12.51 -13.68 -19.45
N PHE A 83 -12.16 -13.12 -18.30
CA PHE A 83 -13.13 -12.56 -17.37
C PHE A 83 -13.98 -11.45 -18.00
N LYS A 84 -15.20 -11.30 -17.50
CA LYS A 84 -16.16 -10.27 -17.91
C LYS A 84 -16.75 -9.58 -16.70
N VAL A 85 -17.16 -8.33 -16.88
CA VAL A 85 -18.02 -7.65 -15.91
C VAL A 85 -19.33 -8.42 -15.80
N GLY A 86 -19.76 -8.70 -14.56
CA GLY A 86 -20.90 -9.55 -14.24
C GLY A 86 -20.54 -10.99 -13.86
N ASP A 87 -19.31 -11.45 -14.13
CA ASP A 87 -18.88 -12.78 -13.72
C ASP A 87 -18.81 -12.85 -12.18
N VAL A 88 -19.37 -13.91 -11.62
CA VAL A 88 -19.02 -14.33 -10.26
C VAL A 88 -17.70 -15.07 -10.36
N VAL A 89 -16.78 -14.81 -9.43
CA VAL A 89 -15.45 -15.44 -9.37
C VAL A 89 -15.10 -15.85 -7.94
N ASP A 90 -14.39 -16.96 -7.82
CA ASP A 90 -13.65 -17.34 -6.62
C ASP A 90 -12.27 -16.70 -6.68
N VAL A 91 -11.95 -15.93 -5.63
CA VAL A 91 -10.73 -15.15 -5.53
C VAL A 91 -9.97 -15.59 -4.29
N TYR A 92 -8.72 -16.00 -4.47
CA TYR A 92 -7.77 -16.13 -3.38
C TYR A 92 -6.85 -14.92 -3.42
N TYR A 93 -6.89 -14.10 -2.38
CA TYR A 93 -6.12 -12.87 -2.31
C TYR A 93 -5.41 -12.71 -0.99
N LYS A 94 -4.36 -11.89 -1.02
CA LYS A 94 -3.63 -11.46 0.18
C LYS A 94 -3.98 -10.01 0.46
N ASN A 95 -4.25 -9.70 1.72
CA ASN A 95 -4.75 -8.39 2.13
C ASN A 95 -3.75 -7.28 1.81
N ALA A 96 -4.29 -6.07 1.70
CA ALA A 96 -3.48 -4.88 1.64
C ALA A 96 -2.78 -4.66 2.99
N LEU A 97 -1.50 -4.29 2.96
CA LEU A 97 -0.69 -4.15 4.16
C LEU A 97 -0.43 -2.68 4.46
N LEU A 98 -0.81 -2.21 5.65
CA LEU A 98 -0.48 -0.87 6.11
C LEU A 98 1.00 -0.80 6.48
N MET A 99 1.76 0.07 5.80
CA MET A 99 3.20 0.23 5.97
C MET A 99 3.57 1.42 6.85
N ASP A 100 2.80 2.51 6.75
CA ASP A 100 3.00 3.73 7.51
C ASP A 100 1.65 4.42 7.70
N ILE A 101 1.47 5.07 8.85
CA ILE A 101 0.32 5.90 9.13
C ILE A 101 0.68 7.02 10.08
N SER A 102 0.24 8.23 9.75
CA SER A 102 0.39 9.40 10.61
C SER A 102 -0.89 10.22 10.63
N LYS A 103 -1.12 10.93 11.75
CA LYS A 103 -2.28 11.80 11.88
C LYS A 103 -2.10 13.00 10.97
N ALA A 104 -3.05 13.24 10.06
CA ALA A 104 -3.07 14.44 9.27
C ALA A 104 -3.53 15.60 10.15
N THR A 105 -2.61 16.48 10.56
CA THR A 105 -2.96 17.76 11.19
C THR A 105 -3.49 18.68 10.10
N GLY A 106 -4.80 18.92 10.11
CA GLY A 106 -5.40 19.91 9.24
C GLY A 106 -4.96 21.31 9.69
N ASP A 107 -4.14 21.99 8.91
CA ASP A 107 -4.18 23.44 8.92
C ASP A 107 -5.57 23.85 8.47
N LYS A 108 -6.19 24.73 9.27
CA LYS A 108 -7.55 25.26 9.11
C LYS A 108 -7.62 26.24 7.94
N THR A 109 -7.15 25.84 6.77
CA THR A 109 -7.41 26.49 5.49
C THR A 109 -8.13 25.48 4.61
N ASP A 110 -9.42 25.45 4.91
CA ASP A 110 -10.55 24.92 4.18
C ASP A 110 -10.37 24.76 2.65
N ARG A 111 -10.94 23.67 2.14
CA ARG A 111 -11.20 23.27 0.72
C ARG A 111 -10.23 22.32 0.05
N ALA A 112 -9.15 21.91 0.71
CA ALA A 112 -8.19 20.97 0.16
C ALA A 112 -8.19 19.65 0.93
N ARG A 113 -9.35 18.99 1.08
CA ARG A 113 -9.35 17.52 0.97
C ARG A 113 -9.07 17.25 -0.50
N VAL A 114 -7.84 17.52 -0.93
CA VAL A 114 -7.38 17.10 -2.24
C VAL A 114 -7.53 15.59 -2.20
N ASP A 115 -8.22 15.04 -3.18
CA ASP A 115 -8.34 13.59 -3.38
C ASP A 115 -6.95 13.04 -3.76
N THR A 116 -5.98 13.19 -2.85
CA THR A 116 -4.59 12.80 -3.07
C THR A 116 -4.52 11.31 -2.82
N THR A 117 -4.51 10.58 -3.93
CA THR A 117 -4.12 9.18 -3.97
C THR A 117 -2.97 9.07 -4.96
N THR A 118 -1.80 8.71 -4.46
CA THR A 118 -0.64 8.42 -5.32
C THR A 118 -0.48 6.91 -5.38
N VAL A 119 -0.51 6.35 -6.60
CA VAL A 119 -0.28 4.93 -6.84
C VAL A 119 1.03 4.80 -7.60
N ALA A 120 1.95 4.02 -7.04
CA ALA A 120 3.23 3.69 -7.67
C ALA A 120 3.43 2.18 -7.62
N PRO A 121 4.28 1.61 -8.51
CA PRO A 121 4.77 0.24 -8.31
C PRO A 121 5.33 0.09 -6.89
N ALA A 122 4.97 -0.99 -6.19
CA ALA A 122 5.52 -1.24 -4.85
C ALA A 122 6.98 -1.67 -4.89
N SER A 123 7.50 -2.02 -6.07
CA SER A 123 8.69 -2.84 -6.23
C SER A 123 9.88 -2.05 -6.81
N GLY A 124 11.09 -2.34 -6.32
CA GLY A 124 12.35 -1.88 -6.90
C GLY A 124 12.87 -2.79 -8.02
N ALA A 125 14.16 -2.69 -8.37
CA ALA A 125 14.72 -3.38 -9.54
C ALA A 125 14.73 -4.94 -9.46
N ASN A 126 14.54 -5.51 -8.27
CA ASN A 126 14.58 -6.97 -8.03
C ASN A 126 13.30 -7.46 -7.35
N VAL A 127 12.23 -7.60 -8.13
CA VAL A 127 10.91 -8.07 -7.66
C VAL A 127 10.84 -9.58 -7.73
N VAL A 128 10.29 -10.23 -6.70
CA VAL A 128 9.99 -11.68 -6.79
C VAL A 128 8.83 -11.90 -7.78
N ALA A 129 8.91 -12.97 -8.58
CA ALA A 129 7.85 -13.33 -9.52
C ALA A 129 6.48 -13.41 -8.83
N GLY A 130 5.47 -12.76 -9.40
CA GLY A 130 4.13 -12.62 -8.85
C GLY A 130 3.92 -11.41 -7.93
N PHE A 131 4.99 -10.70 -7.54
CA PHE A 131 4.90 -9.51 -6.66
C PHE A 131 5.00 -8.19 -7.44
N ASP A 132 5.19 -8.23 -8.76
CA ASP A 132 5.26 -7.07 -9.65
C ASP A 132 3.92 -6.32 -9.81
N ALA A 133 2.82 -7.00 -9.51
CA ALA A 133 1.50 -6.40 -9.46
C ALA A 133 1.24 -5.62 -8.17
N MET A 134 2.11 -5.71 -7.14
CA MET A 134 1.97 -4.91 -5.93
C MET A 134 2.10 -3.41 -6.24
N ARG A 135 1.25 -2.62 -5.58
CA ARG A 135 1.26 -1.16 -5.70
C ARG A 135 1.46 -0.53 -4.33
N LYS A 136 2.41 0.40 -4.25
CA LYS A 136 2.51 1.31 -3.11
C LYS A 136 1.46 2.40 -3.32
N VAL A 137 0.62 2.60 -2.33
CA VAL A 137 -0.48 3.55 -2.38
C VAL A 137 -0.35 4.48 -1.18
N GLU A 138 -0.34 5.78 -1.46
CA GLU A 138 -0.25 6.84 -0.47
C GLU A 138 -1.53 7.67 -0.55
N ILE A 139 -2.27 7.74 0.57
CA ILE A 139 -3.61 8.36 0.62
C ILE A 139 -3.80 9.23 1.84
N LEU A 140 -4.59 10.28 1.66
CA LEU A 140 -5.30 10.93 2.76
C LEU A 140 -6.65 10.25 2.96
N ALA A 141 -6.87 9.70 4.15
CA ALA A 141 -8.06 8.92 4.47
C ALA A 141 -8.61 9.25 5.85
N THR A 142 -9.86 8.83 6.08
CA THR A 142 -10.48 8.89 7.40
C THR A 142 -10.56 7.48 7.99
N VAL A 143 -10.18 7.34 9.26
CA VAL A 143 -10.26 6.07 9.99
C VAL A 143 -11.73 5.70 10.22
N VAL A 144 -12.17 4.56 9.69
CA VAL A 144 -13.53 4.03 9.87
C VAL A 144 -13.60 3.11 11.09
N SER A 145 -12.62 2.23 11.23
CA SER A 145 -12.52 1.29 12.35
C SER A 145 -11.08 0.83 12.55
N ILE A 146 -10.74 0.46 13.79
CA ILE A 146 -9.47 -0.16 14.16
C ILE A 146 -9.80 -1.39 14.99
N ASP A 147 -9.29 -2.55 14.59
CA ASP A 147 -9.36 -3.80 15.35
C ASP A 147 -7.94 -4.19 15.77
N ALA A 148 -7.57 -3.81 16.99
CA ALA A 148 -6.24 -4.08 17.53
C ALA A 148 -5.99 -5.57 17.77
N ALA A 149 -7.03 -6.36 18.05
CA ALA A 149 -6.92 -7.80 18.29
C ALA A 149 -6.57 -8.55 17.00
N LYS A 150 -7.21 -8.17 15.89
CA LYS A 150 -6.91 -8.72 14.56
C LYS A 150 -5.80 -7.98 13.83
N ARG A 151 -5.24 -6.91 14.42
CA ARG A 151 -4.29 -6.00 13.80
C ARG A 151 -4.78 -5.50 12.43
N THR A 152 -6.02 -5.05 12.34
CA THR A 152 -6.58 -4.52 11.10
C THR A 152 -7.12 -3.10 11.28
N ILE A 153 -7.08 -2.31 10.21
CA ILE A 153 -7.62 -0.95 10.18
C ILE A 153 -8.39 -0.74 8.89
N THR A 154 -9.54 -0.09 8.97
CA THR A 154 -10.36 0.26 7.81
C THR A 154 -10.27 1.76 7.58
N LEU A 155 -9.84 2.15 6.38
CA LEU A 155 -9.65 3.53 5.97
C LEU A 155 -10.62 3.88 4.84
N ARG A 156 -11.31 5.01 4.97
CA ARG A 156 -12.13 5.59 3.90
C ARG A 156 -11.31 6.64 3.17
N GLY A 157 -10.86 6.27 1.97
CA GLY A 157 -10.25 7.19 1.02
C GLY A 157 -11.30 8.02 0.27
N PRO A 158 -10.87 8.82 -0.72
CA PRO A 158 -11.76 9.66 -1.51
C PRO A 158 -12.68 8.86 -2.44
N GLN A 159 -12.16 7.77 -3.02
CA GLN A 159 -12.90 6.93 -3.96
C GLN A 159 -13.52 5.69 -3.30
N ASN A 160 -12.76 5.01 -2.44
CA ASN A 160 -13.14 3.69 -1.90
C ASN A 160 -12.78 3.56 -0.42
N THR A 161 -13.40 2.58 0.24
CA THR A 161 -13.02 2.14 1.60
C THR A 161 -12.15 0.90 1.50
N VAL A 162 -11.01 0.89 2.17
CA VAL A 162 -10.05 -0.22 2.14
C VAL A 162 -9.79 -0.73 3.56
N LYS A 163 -9.78 -2.05 3.70
CA LYS A 163 -9.34 -2.73 4.93
C LYS A 163 -7.88 -3.15 4.75
N LEU A 164 -7.05 -2.83 5.75
CA LEU A 164 -5.61 -3.02 5.73
C LEU A 164 -5.17 -3.83 6.95
N ASP A 165 -4.22 -4.74 6.76
CA ASP A 165 -3.56 -5.48 7.83
C ASP A 165 -2.31 -4.70 8.30
N ILE A 166 -2.17 -4.56 9.61
CA ILE A 166 -1.16 -3.70 10.24
C ILE A 166 0.11 -4.51 10.47
N VAL A 167 1.16 -4.21 9.70
CA VAL A 167 2.46 -4.86 9.90
C VAL A 167 3.03 -4.55 11.29
N LYS A 168 3.90 -5.43 11.79
CA LYS A 168 4.36 -5.42 13.18
C LYS A 168 4.93 -4.08 13.65
N ASN A 169 5.58 -3.34 12.76
CA ASN A 169 6.30 -2.11 13.08
C ASN A 169 5.43 -0.84 13.00
N VAL A 170 4.15 -0.96 12.63
CA VAL A 170 3.23 0.17 12.56
C VAL A 170 2.42 0.26 13.84
N ASP A 171 2.47 1.43 14.48
CA ASP A 171 1.69 1.74 15.67
C ASP A 171 0.44 2.57 15.31
N VAL A 172 -0.73 2.03 15.62
CA VAL A 172 -2.03 2.69 15.44
C VAL A 172 -2.66 3.11 16.77
N SER A 173 -1.99 2.92 17.90
CA SER A 173 -2.57 3.06 19.24
C SER A 173 -3.04 4.48 19.56
N LYS A 174 -2.48 5.47 18.88
CA LYS A 174 -2.84 6.90 19.04
C LYS A 174 -3.98 7.35 18.12
N LEU A 175 -4.46 6.47 17.26
CA LEU A 175 -5.53 6.76 16.30
C LEU A 175 -6.88 6.30 16.82
N LYS A 176 -7.93 6.98 16.38
CA LYS A 176 -9.32 6.60 16.66
C LYS A 176 -10.20 6.79 15.43
N LYS A 177 -11.37 6.16 15.46
CA LYS A 177 -12.42 6.37 14.45
C LYS A 177 -12.69 7.87 14.26
N GLY A 178 -12.78 8.29 13.00
CA GLY A 178 -12.99 9.68 12.59
C GLY A 178 -11.71 10.50 12.43
N ASP A 179 -10.55 9.99 12.83
CA ASP A 179 -9.29 10.67 12.58
C ASP A 179 -8.97 10.74 11.09
N ASN A 180 -8.50 11.90 10.63
CA ASN A 180 -7.88 12.03 9.33
C ASN A 180 -6.41 11.62 9.44
N VAL A 181 -5.98 10.78 8.50
CA VAL A 181 -4.65 10.18 8.48
C VAL A 181 -4.05 10.26 7.09
N HIS A 182 -2.74 10.40 7.07
CA HIS A 182 -1.93 10.10 5.92
C HIS A 182 -1.45 8.65 6.06
N ALA A 183 -1.77 7.79 5.10
CA ALA A 183 -1.46 6.37 5.14
C ALA A 183 -0.69 5.94 3.90
N VAL A 184 0.35 5.15 4.10
CA VAL A 184 1.09 4.45 3.05
C VAL A 184 0.84 2.96 3.22
N PHE A 185 0.35 2.31 2.19
CA PHE A 185 0.07 0.88 2.21
C PHE A 185 0.49 0.22 0.90
N VAL A 186 0.69 -1.09 0.96
CA VAL A 186 0.85 -1.92 -0.24
C VAL A 186 -0.50 -2.55 -0.56
N SER A 187 -0.94 -2.46 -1.81
CA SER A 187 -2.22 -2.96 -2.27
C SER A 187 -2.37 -4.45 -2.03
N ALA A 188 -3.62 -4.89 -1.88
CA ALA A 188 -3.96 -6.30 -1.89
C ALA A 188 -3.56 -6.94 -3.23
N LEU A 189 -3.45 -8.27 -3.24
CA LEU A 189 -2.97 -9.02 -4.39
C LEU A 189 -3.81 -10.29 -4.61
N ALA A 190 -4.47 -10.41 -5.74
CA ALA A 190 -5.13 -11.66 -6.13
C ALA A 190 -4.07 -12.64 -6.66
N VAL A 191 -3.87 -13.74 -5.93
CA VAL A 191 -2.92 -14.81 -6.30
C VAL A 191 -3.61 -15.91 -7.10
N GLN A 192 -4.92 -16.05 -7.00
CA GLN A 192 -5.72 -16.94 -7.82
C GLN A 192 -7.10 -16.34 -8.08
N VAL A 193 -7.59 -16.44 -9.31
CA VAL A 193 -8.95 -16.10 -9.70
C VAL A 193 -9.46 -17.22 -10.58
N SER A 194 -10.63 -17.77 -10.25
CA SER A 194 -11.31 -18.78 -11.05
C SER A 194 -12.80 -18.50 -11.13
N GLN A 195 -13.46 -19.06 -12.14
CA GLN A 195 -14.91 -19.16 -12.08
C GLN A 195 -15.30 -20.04 -10.88
N PRO A 196 -16.45 -19.79 -10.24
CA PRO A 196 -16.93 -20.59 -9.14
C PRO A 196 -16.96 -22.03 -9.59
N ALA A 197 -16.55 -22.95 -8.71
CA ALA A 197 -16.80 -24.35 -8.95
C ALA A 197 -18.29 -24.48 -9.28
N ALA A 198 -18.62 -24.94 -10.49
CA ALA A 198 -20.00 -25.15 -10.87
C ALA A 198 -20.57 -26.14 -9.84
N THR A 199 -21.44 -25.66 -8.96
CA THR A 199 -22.30 -26.54 -8.19
C THR A 199 -23.13 -27.24 -9.25
N ALA A 200 -22.72 -28.47 -9.59
CA ALA A 200 -23.52 -29.36 -10.41
C ALA A 200 -24.88 -29.48 -9.72
N SER A 201 -25.89 -28.81 -10.28
CA SER A 201 -27.27 -29.14 -9.96
C SER A 201 -27.47 -30.55 -10.50
N ASN A 202 -27.68 -31.50 -9.59
CA ASN A 202 -28.35 -32.75 -9.91
C ASN A 202 -29.74 -32.47 -10.46
#